data_AF-A0A2S2KPS8-F1
#
_entry.id   AF-A0A2S2KPS8-F1
#
_cell.length_a   1.000
_cell.length_b   1.000
_cell.length_c   1.000
_cell.angle_alpha   90.00
_cell.angle_beta   90.00
_cell.angle_gamma   90.00
#
_symmetry.space_group_name_H-M   'P 1'
#
loop_
_entity.id
_entity.type
_entity.pdbx_description
1 polymer ?
#
loop_
_entity_poly.entity_id
_entity_poly.type
_entity_poly.pdbx_seq_one_letter_code
_entity_poly.pdbx_strand_id
1 'polypeptide(L)'
;MNILVIGLLTILLGVGFSNISYGQGVQTAGGVDVEGTWYLGEGLKVGDYFEYSLCEIDLNDCAPIKLKMWIKGEIQNESESLWDTKVVVIDGNKIIQGSMGLGKTAPEPVLFDDDLFDYAIGFKSSLAWLSAFATANEDDRIHGPQKFSDAAWGKIGAIGGAQLIPKRTETINTPAGTADTVVVGWYSGNNNEIWILDDFPFPVKALTYAWVTTGIAPIMYQYTLLDYKENITDDPFKDVKSTIPKEKLLECPTEFHNYVSGRESTNTFSMLIQYNYSPEVPIEGCSIDWKINFMNKYNEVEFIDQVHYDIWVVDDAGNKIRSYAQDIGRADLFNGFGQVHILLPVEEKAGIVKYAIFVHGTGSEYEVPNPELGGYVIVEIEIAENLLLRELDNDMSYPEIPSWIKNNAGWWAAGQIGDDSFIQGIQFLIKENIIKIT
;
A
#
# COMPACT_ATOMS: atom_id res chain seq x y z
N MET A 1 -19.21 42.16 -3.98
CA MET A 1 -20.08 41.29 -4.80
C MET A 1 -19.24 40.84 -5.98
N ASN A 2 -18.49 39.76 -5.83
CA ASN A 2 -17.75 39.13 -6.93
C ASN A 2 -18.10 37.65 -6.94
N ILE A 3 -18.49 37.20 -8.11
CA ILE A 3 -19.13 35.93 -8.42
C ILE A 3 -18.02 34.88 -8.57
N LEU A 4 -18.08 33.82 -7.77
CA LEU A 4 -17.26 32.62 -7.94
C LEU A 4 -17.89 31.80 -9.07
N VAL A 5 -17.26 31.77 -10.24
CA VAL A 5 -17.64 30.88 -11.34
C VAL A 5 -16.87 29.58 -11.14
N ILE A 6 -17.53 28.56 -10.58
CA ILE A 6 -17.05 27.19 -10.56
C ILE A 6 -17.41 26.59 -11.92
N GLY A 7 -16.43 26.47 -12.81
CA GLY A 7 -16.58 25.74 -14.06
C GLY A 7 -16.57 24.24 -13.76
N LEU A 8 -17.74 23.61 -13.71
CA LEU A 8 -17.87 22.16 -13.80
C LEU A 8 -17.73 21.79 -15.28
N LEU A 9 -16.59 21.25 -15.69
CA LEU A 9 -16.40 20.77 -17.06
C LEU A 9 -16.95 19.35 -17.15
N THR A 10 -18.17 19.20 -17.65
CA THR A 10 -18.67 17.91 -18.14
C THR A 10 -17.93 17.57 -19.43
N ILE A 11 -17.13 16.50 -19.40
CA ILE A 11 -16.51 15.92 -20.60
C ILE A 11 -17.64 15.40 -21.49
N LEU A 12 -17.79 16.02 -22.67
CA LEU A 12 -18.73 15.63 -23.71
C LEU A 12 -17.97 15.71 -25.04
N LEU A 13 -17.37 14.60 -25.44
CA LEU A 13 -16.73 14.43 -26.74
C LEU A 13 -17.66 13.52 -27.58
N GLY A 14 -18.19 14.06 -28.69
CA GLY A 14 -18.91 13.28 -29.72
C GLY A 14 -17.92 12.47 -30.55
N VAL A 15 -18.28 11.40 -31.27
CA VAL A 15 -19.49 11.07 -32.03
C VAL A 15 -19.71 9.56 -31.91
N GLY A 16 -20.94 9.13 -31.66
CA GLY A 16 -21.26 7.72 -31.41
C GLY A 16 -20.84 6.79 -32.56
N PHE A 17 -19.97 5.84 -32.25
CA PHE A 17 -19.69 4.70 -33.13
C PHE A 17 -20.75 3.62 -32.92
N SER A 18 -21.36 3.17 -34.01
CA SER A 18 -22.35 2.09 -33.99
C SER A 18 -21.70 0.76 -33.62
N ASN A 19 -22.23 0.11 -32.59
CA ASN A 19 -21.85 -1.23 -32.15
C ASN A 19 -22.04 -2.29 -33.24
N ILE A 20 -21.01 -3.09 -33.55
CA ILE A 20 -21.18 -4.42 -34.14
C ILE A 20 -20.26 -5.47 -33.47
N SER A 21 -20.94 -6.37 -32.75
CA SER A 21 -20.77 -7.82 -32.59
C SER A 21 -19.51 -8.46 -32.00
N TYR A 22 -19.79 -9.30 -31.01
CA TYR A 22 -18.96 -10.32 -30.37
C TYR A 22 -18.41 -11.39 -31.33
N GLY A 23 -17.17 -11.80 -31.05
CA GLY A 23 -16.61 -13.10 -31.43
C GLY A 23 -15.86 -13.70 -30.23
N GLN A 24 -16.46 -14.71 -29.59
CA GLN A 24 -15.79 -15.56 -28.60
C GLN A 24 -14.89 -16.55 -29.34
N GLY A 25 -13.61 -16.23 -29.42
CA GLY A 25 -12.53 -17.11 -29.84
C GLY A 25 -11.26 -16.57 -29.22
N VAL A 26 -10.26 -17.42 -28.97
CA VAL A 26 -8.92 -16.98 -28.55
C VAL A 26 -8.44 -15.96 -29.58
N GLN A 27 -8.55 -14.67 -29.27
CA GLN A 27 -8.26 -13.59 -30.20
C GLN A 27 -6.75 -13.57 -30.43
N THR A 28 -6.31 -14.20 -31.53
CA THR A 28 -4.90 -14.20 -31.96
C THR A 28 -4.59 -13.04 -32.92
N ALA A 29 -5.58 -12.20 -33.23
CA ALA A 29 -5.44 -11.01 -34.05
C ALA A 29 -6.28 -9.90 -33.40
N GLY A 30 -5.62 -8.83 -32.98
CA GLY A 30 -6.28 -7.59 -32.56
C GLY A 30 -6.17 -6.50 -33.61
N GLY A 31 -6.18 -5.27 -33.13
CA GLY A 31 -6.27 -4.07 -33.94
C GLY A 31 -7.70 -3.56 -33.99
N VAL A 32 -7.88 -2.27 -33.75
CA VAL A 32 -9.17 -1.59 -33.85
C VAL A 32 -9.08 -0.49 -34.90
N ASP A 33 -10.21 -0.17 -35.53
CA ASP A 33 -10.31 0.90 -36.53
C ASP A 33 -10.42 2.27 -35.83
N VAL A 34 -9.36 2.62 -35.11
CA VAL A 34 -9.17 3.91 -34.45
C VAL A 34 -7.84 4.46 -34.96
N GLU A 35 -7.86 5.66 -35.53
CA GLU A 35 -6.64 6.35 -35.92
C GLU A 35 -5.88 6.79 -34.65
N GLY A 36 -4.55 6.78 -34.70
CA GLY A 36 -3.72 7.22 -33.59
C GLY A 36 -2.75 6.17 -33.07
N THR A 37 -1.95 6.60 -32.12
CA THR A 37 -1.02 5.77 -31.34
C THR A 37 -1.29 5.98 -29.88
N TRP A 38 -0.71 5.15 -29.03
CA TRP A 38 -0.66 5.41 -27.62
C TRP A 38 0.69 5.01 -27.05
N TYR A 39 1.12 5.75 -26.04
CA TYR A 39 2.23 5.37 -25.16
C TYR A 39 1.99 5.92 -23.76
N LEU A 40 2.63 5.30 -22.77
CA LEU A 40 2.52 5.80 -21.40
C LEU A 40 3.11 7.21 -21.30
N GLY A 41 2.32 8.17 -20.83
CA GLY A 41 2.70 9.59 -20.72
C GLY A 41 2.28 10.46 -21.90
N GLU A 42 1.58 9.93 -22.88
CA GLU A 42 1.05 10.70 -24.01
C GLU A 42 0.17 11.86 -23.53
N GLY A 43 0.47 13.08 -23.99
CA GLY A 43 -0.28 14.28 -23.59
C GLY A 43 -0.06 14.76 -22.16
N LEU A 44 0.83 14.13 -21.37
CA LEU A 44 1.13 14.53 -19.98
C LEU A 44 1.73 15.95 -19.92
N LYS A 45 1.18 16.80 -19.06
CA LYS A 45 1.59 18.21 -18.93
C LYS A 45 1.77 18.62 -17.47
N VAL A 46 2.53 19.69 -17.28
CA VAL A 46 2.62 20.38 -15.99
C VAL A 46 1.24 20.92 -15.61
N GLY A 47 0.83 20.67 -14.36
CA GLY A 47 -0.47 21.03 -13.83
C GLY A 47 -1.51 19.93 -13.92
N ASP A 48 -1.21 18.78 -14.53
CA ASP A 48 -2.13 17.66 -14.57
C ASP A 48 -2.26 17.03 -13.17
N TYR A 49 -3.50 16.80 -12.75
CA TYR A 49 -3.87 16.15 -11.51
C TYR A 49 -4.67 14.88 -11.81
N PHE A 50 -4.34 13.79 -11.14
CA PHE A 50 -5.03 12.51 -11.25
C PHE A 50 -5.40 11.98 -9.86
N GLU A 51 -6.55 11.34 -9.75
CA GLU A 51 -6.93 10.54 -8.58
C GLU A 51 -7.38 9.16 -9.05
N TYR A 52 -6.80 8.11 -8.50
CA TYR A 52 -7.12 6.71 -8.79
C TYR A 52 -7.57 5.98 -7.54
N SER A 53 -8.53 5.07 -7.69
CA SER A 53 -8.63 3.90 -6.83
C SER A 53 -7.76 2.82 -7.45
N LEU A 54 -6.81 2.27 -6.69
CA LEU A 54 -5.85 1.28 -7.17
C LEU A 54 -5.75 0.13 -6.16
N CYS A 55 -5.70 -1.10 -6.65
CA CYS A 55 -5.20 -2.23 -5.89
C CYS A 55 -4.24 -3.04 -6.75
N GLU A 56 -3.23 -3.62 -6.12
CA GLU A 56 -2.19 -4.44 -6.73
C GLU A 56 -1.90 -5.58 -5.75
N ILE A 57 -1.66 -6.79 -6.25
CA ILE A 57 -1.64 -8.01 -5.42
C ILE A 57 -0.52 -8.02 -4.38
N ASP A 58 0.65 -7.49 -4.71
CA ASP A 58 1.79 -7.38 -3.80
C ASP A 58 1.67 -6.15 -2.88
N LEU A 59 0.74 -5.23 -3.20
CA LEU A 59 0.41 -4.06 -2.38
C LEU A 59 -0.83 -4.32 -1.50
N ASN A 60 -0.59 -4.68 -0.23
CA ASN A 60 -1.64 -4.94 0.77
C ASN A 60 -2.69 -5.98 0.32
N ASP A 61 -2.27 -7.06 -0.36
CA ASP A 61 -3.15 -8.13 -0.86
C ASP A 61 -4.32 -7.60 -1.73
N CYS A 62 -4.07 -6.60 -2.57
CA CYS A 62 -5.08 -5.88 -3.37
C CYS A 62 -6.20 -5.21 -2.55
N ALA A 63 -5.90 -4.75 -1.33
CA ALA A 63 -6.76 -3.78 -0.66
C ALA A 63 -6.73 -2.44 -1.44
N PRO A 64 -7.89 -1.83 -1.74
CA PRO A 64 -7.93 -0.62 -2.56
C PRO A 64 -7.37 0.59 -1.80
N ILE A 65 -6.36 1.23 -2.38
CA ILE A 65 -5.82 2.51 -1.97
C ILE A 65 -6.35 3.64 -2.86
N LYS A 66 -6.27 4.88 -2.38
CA LYS A 66 -6.38 6.06 -3.24
C LYS A 66 -5.01 6.63 -3.54
N LEU A 67 -4.67 6.73 -4.81
CA LEU A 67 -3.46 7.37 -5.29
C LEU A 67 -3.83 8.71 -5.94
N LYS A 68 -3.31 9.81 -5.41
CA LYS A 68 -3.45 11.15 -5.99
C LYS A 68 -2.09 11.61 -6.49
N MET A 69 -2.05 12.12 -7.71
CA MET A 69 -0.82 12.59 -8.36
C MET A 69 -1.04 13.98 -8.92
N TRP A 70 -0.05 14.85 -8.79
CA TRP A 70 -0.03 16.16 -9.42
C TRP A 70 1.32 16.43 -10.05
N ILE A 71 1.33 16.69 -11.35
CA ILE A 71 2.53 17.02 -12.11
C ILE A 71 2.91 18.47 -11.82
N LYS A 72 3.73 18.67 -10.80
CA LYS A 72 4.18 19.99 -10.34
C LYS A 72 5.09 20.68 -11.35
N GLY A 73 5.90 19.92 -12.07
CA GLY A 73 6.89 20.47 -12.99
C GLY A 73 7.87 19.42 -13.50
N GLU A 74 9.13 19.83 -13.62
CA GLU A 74 10.24 18.96 -13.99
C GLU A 74 11.39 19.09 -12.98
N ILE A 75 12.10 18.00 -12.75
CA ILE A 75 13.32 17.94 -11.94
C ILE A 75 14.43 17.28 -12.76
N GLN A 76 15.67 17.70 -12.51
CA GLN A 76 16.85 17.10 -13.14
C GLN A 76 17.38 15.96 -12.28
N ASN A 77 17.62 14.80 -12.88
CA ASN A 77 18.25 13.64 -12.26
C ASN A 77 19.48 13.26 -13.09
N GLU A 78 20.68 13.56 -12.57
CA GLU A 78 21.95 13.37 -13.27
C GLU A 78 21.99 13.99 -14.68
N SER A 79 21.70 13.19 -15.72
CA SER A 79 21.71 13.59 -17.12
C SER A 79 20.33 13.57 -17.80
N GLU A 80 19.28 13.18 -17.07
CA GLU A 80 17.90 13.10 -17.56
C GLU A 80 16.98 14.10 -16.85
N SER A 81 15.95 14.57 -17.58
CA SER A 81 14.83 15.32 -16.99
C SER A 81 13.74 14.33 -16.60
N LEU A 82 13.15 14.50 -15.41
CA LEU A 82 12.02 13.73 -14.92
C LEU A 82 10.83 14.67 -14.66
N TRP A 83 9.61 14.13 -14.71
CA TRP A 83 8.42 14.80 -14.19
C TRP A 83 8.49 14.89 -12.67
N ASP A 84 8.43 16.10 -12.11
CA ASP A 84 8.29 16.33 -10.66
C ASP A 84 6.83 16.12 -10.28
N THR A 85 6.53 14.96 -9.69
CA THR A 85 5.17 14.57 -9.35
C THR A 85 4.99 14.58 -7.85
N LYS A 86 4.07 15.40 -7.34
CA LYS A 86 3.61 15.31 -5.95
C LYS A 86 2.58 14.22 -5.83
N VAL A 87 2.71 13.40 -4.79
CA VAL A 87 1.87 12.22 -4.58
C VAL A 87 1.25 12.26 -3.19
N VAL A 88 -0.04 11.93 -3.12
CA VAL A 88 -0.72 11.60 -1.86
C VAL A 88 -1.34 10.21 -1.99
N VAL A 89 -0.97 9.32 -1.08
CA VAL A 89 -1.56 7.99 -0.95
C VAL A 89 -2.47 7.97 0.27
N ILE A 90 -3.68 7.44 0.12
CA ILE A 90 -4.59 7.14 1.22
C ILE A 90 -4.82 5.63 1.23
N ASP A 91 -4.35 4.99 2.29
CA ASP A 91 -4.33 3.55 2.48
C ASP A 91 -4.92 3.22 3.85
N GLY A 92 -6.22 2.91 3.87
CA GLY A 92 -7.00 2.82 5.10
C GLY A 92 -6.95 4.14 5.90
N ASN A 93 -6.36 4.10 7.09
CA ASN A 93 -6.17 5.26 7.96
C ASN A 93 -4.82 5.98 7.73
N LYS A 94 -3.95 5.43 6.87
CA LYS A 94 -2.64 5.99 6.55
C LYS A 94 -2.79 6.98 5.39
N ILE A 95 -2.29 8.20 5.58
CA ILE A 95 -2.15 9.23 4.55
C ILE A 95 -0.65 9.52 4.41
N ILE A 96 -0.11 9.31 3.22
CA ILE A 96 1.30 9.57 2.92
C ILE A 96 1.35 10.65 1.86
N GLN A 97 2.07 11.72 2.12
CA GLN A 97 2.39 12.75 1.13
C GLN A 97 3.89 12.72 0.86
N GLY A 98 4.24 12.70 -0.42
CA GLY A 98 5.63 12.71 -0.86
C GLY A 98 5.76 13.14 -2.31
N SER A 99 6.88 12.80 -2.93
CA SER A 99 7.18 13.13 -4.33
C SER A 99 7.72 11.91 -5.06
N MET A 100 7.43 11.84 -6.37
CA MET A 100 8.02 10.89 -7.30
C MET A 100 8.59 11.66 -8.50
N GLY A 101 9.79 11.31 -8.95
CA GLY A 101 10.35 11.68 -10.23
C GLY A 101 9.98 10.62 -11.27
N LEU A 102 9.12 10.96 -12.23
CA LEU A 102 8.70 10.02 -13.28
C LEU A 102 9.50 10.22 -14.58
N GLY A 103 9.85 9.14 -15.27
CA GLY A 103 10.56 9.19 -16.55
C GLY A 103 9.84 10.01 -17.63
N LYS A 104 10.59 10.67 -18.52
CA LYS A 104 10.01 11.43 -19.64
C LYS A 104 9.65 10.55 -20.84
N THR A 105 10.41 9.49 -21.09
CA THR A 105 10.14 8.54 -22.18
C THR A 105 8.99 7.60 -21.85
N ALA A 106 8.87 7.22 -20.58
CA ALA A 106 7.71 6.58 -20.00
C ALA A 106 7.65 7.04 -18.53
N PRO A 107 6.50 7.55 -18.05
CA PRO A 107 6.34 8.00 -16.67
C PRO A 107 6.31 6.84 -15.65
N GLU A 108 7.40 6.09 -15.58
CA GLU A 108 7.71 5.17 -14.49
C GLU A 108 8.40 5.91 -13.34
N PRO A 109 8.18 5.52 -12.08
CA PRO A 109 8.93 6.07 -10.95
C PRO A 109 10.41 5.72 -11.05
N VAL A 110 11.26 6.76 -11.05
CA VAL A 110 12.73 6.66 -11.06
C VAL A 110 13.29 7.13 -9.71
N LEU A 111 12.75 8.22 -9.18
CA LEU A 111 13.03 8.75 -7.84
C LEU A 111 11.75 8.80 -7.05
N PHE A 112 11.80 8.55 -5.74
CA PHE A 112 10.66 8.70 -4.86
C PHE A 112 11.11 8.75 -3.40
N ASP A 113 10.31 9.40 -2.55
CA ASP A 113 10.57 9.40 -1.10
C ASP A 113 10.45 7.97 -0.53
N ASP A 114 11.26 7.62 0.47
CA ASP A 114 11.32 6.26 1.03
C ASP A 114 9.95 5.73 1.51
N ASP A 115 9.14 6.62 2.11
CA ASP A 115 7.79 6.28 2.60
C ASP A 115 6.82 5.89 1.45
N LEU A 116 7.20 6.14 0.18
CA LEU A 116 6.46 5.79 -1.03
C LEU A 116 6.97 4.52 -1.73
N PHE A 117 7.98 3.82 -1.19
CA PHE A 117 8.65 2.69 -1.85
C PHE A 117 7.65 1.64 -2.40
N ASP A 118 6.83 1.04 -1.53
CA ASP A 118 5.89 -0.01 -1.93
C ASP A 118 4.85 0.49 -2.94
N TYR A 119 4.42 1.75 -2.79
CA TYR A 119 3.44 2.38 -3.69
C TYR A 119 4.03 2.74 -5.05
N ALA A 120 5.31 3.11 -5.11
CA ALA A 120 6.03 3.34 -6.36
C ALA A 120 6.21 2.02 -7.13
N ILE A 121 6.52 0.93 -6.44
CA ILE A 121 6.60 -0.41 -7.02
C ILE A 121 5.22 -0.85 -7.53
N GLY A 122 4.17 -0.72 -6.71
CA GLY A 122 2.79 -1.02 -7.10
C GLY A 122 2.31 -0.18 -8.27
N PHE A 123 2.63 1.12 -8.32
CA PHE A 123 2.35 1.98 -9.48
C PHE A 123 3.04 1.46 -10.74
N LYS A 124 4.31 1.07 -10.64
CA LYS A 124 5.09 0.56 -11.77
C LYS A 124 4.55 -0.78 -12.28
N SER A 125 4.19 -1.70 -11.39
CA SER A 125 3.66 -3.01 -11.75
C SER A 125 2.21 -2.98 -12.25
N SER A 126 1.49 -1.86 -12.07
CA SER A 126 0.09 -1.72 -12.47
C SER A 126 -0.16 -0.57 -13.46
N LEU A 127 -0.26 0.67 -13.00
CA LEU A 127 -0.68 1.83 -13.80
C LEU A 127 0.37 2.19 -14.88
N ALA A 128 1.65 1.95 -14.61
CA ALA A 128 2.72 2.14 -15.58
C ALA A 128 3.03 0.89 -16.42
N TRP A 129 2.40 -0.27 -16.16
CA TRP A 129 2.81 -1.56 -16.69
C TRP A 129 2.93 -1.61 -18.22
N LEU A 130 2.08 -0.85 -18.93
CA LEU A 130 2.11 -0.78 -20.40
C LEU A 130 3.37 -0.14 -20.97
N SER A 131 4.21 0.54 -20.17
CA SER A 131 5.51 1.07 -20.60
C SER A 131 6.43 -0.01 -21.19
N ALA A 132 6.27 -1.27 -20.77
CA ALA A 132 7.03 -2.40 -21.33
C ALA A 132 6.73 -2.66 -22.82
N PHE A 133 5.64 -2.09 -23.34
CA PHE A 133 5.19 -2.27 -24.72
C PHE A 133 5.05 -0.95 -25.48
N ALA A 134 4.77 0.17 -24.79
CA ALA A 134 4.46 1.44 -25.42
C ALA A 134 5.12 2.62 -24.69
N THR A 135 6.16 3.18 -25.29
CA THR A 135 6.96 4.30 -24.79
C THR A 135 6.96 5.46 -25.80
N ALA A 136 7.33 6.66 -25.35
CA ALA A 136 7.44 7.84 -26.20
C ALA A 136 8.62 7.79 -27.19
N ASN A 137 9.46 6.75 -27.15
CA ASN A 137 10.67 6.68 -27.98
C ASN A 137 10.32 6.29 -29.43
N GLU A 138 10.17 7.28 -30.30
CA GLU A 138 9.83 7.07 -31.72
C GLU A 138 10.89 6.27 -32.50
N ASP A 139 12.15 6.27 -32.04
CA ASP A 139 13.23 5.50 -32.67
C ASP A 139 13.16 4.00 -32.32
N ASP A 140 12.43 3.64 -31.26
CA ASP A 140 12.20 2.25 -30.87
C ASP A 140 11.05 1.65 -31.69
N ARG A 141 11.41 0.86 -32.70
CA ARG A 141 10.44 0.19 -33.58
C ARG A 141 9.68 -0.96 -32.91
N ILE A 142 10.07 -1.37 -31.71
CA ILE A 142 9.46 -2.47 -30.98
C ILE A 142 8.57 -1.93 -29.86
N HIS A 143 9.09 -1.00 -29.05
CA HIS A 143 8.44 -0.48 -27.85
C HIS A 143 8.11 1.01 -27.90
N GLY A 144 8.25 1.68 -29.05
CA GLY A 144 7.81 3.05 -29.24
C GLY A 144 6.29 3.21 -29.19
N PRO A 145 5.75 4.34 -29.67
CA PRO A 145 4.30 4.56 -29.70
C PRO A 145 3.58 3.46 -30.49
N GLN A 146 2.57 2.86 -29.88
CA GLN A 146 1.87 1.70 -30.43
C GLN A 146 0.58 2.11 -31.13
N LYS A 147 0.32 1.65 -32.35
CA LYS A 147 -0.92 2.01 -33.05
C LYS A 147 -2.09 1.19 -32.54
N PHE A 148 -3.24 1.81 -32.44
CA PHE A 148 -4.48 1.09 -32.14
C PHE A 148 -4.87 0.10 -33.24
N SER A 149 -4.47 0.39 -34.48
CA SER A 149 -4.68 -0.49 -35.64
C SER A 149 -3.74 -1.70 -35.68
N ASP A 150 -2.67 -1.73 -34.88
CA ASP A 150 -1.71 -2.83 -34.93
C ASP A 150 -2.33 -4.12 -34.39
N ALA A 151 -2.05 -5.22 -35.10
CA ALA A 151 -2.60 -6.52 -34.75
C ALA A 151 -2.16 -7.01 -33.36
N ALA A 152 -1.03 -6.50 -32.86
CA ALA A 152 -0.51 -6.72 -31.52
C ALA A 152 0.61 -5.75 -31.17
N TRP A 153 0.78 -5.48 -29.88
CA TRP A 153 1.83 -4.63 -29.33
C TRP A 153 3.02 -5.42 -28.76
N GLY A 154 2.84 -6.71 -28.47
CA GLY A 154 3.95 -7.55 -28.01
C GLY A 154 3.50 -8.89 -27.42
N LYS A 155 4.48 -9.64 -26.88
CA LYS A 155 4.25 -10.92 -26.19
C LYS A 155 4.72 -10.85 -24.75
N ILE A 156 3.95 -11.46 -23.86
CA ILE A 156 4.19 -11.52 -22.42
C ILE A 156 4.89 -12.85 -22.11
N GLY A 157 6.23 -12.83 -22.09
CA GLY A 157 7.05 -14.04 -21.91
C GLY A 157 6.77 -14.78 -20.60
N ALA A 158 6.51 -14.05 -19.51
CA ALA A 158 6.33 -14.60 -18.16
C ALA A 158 5.14 -15.57 -18.04
N ILE A 159 4.14 -15.47 -18.92
CA ILE A 159 2.91 -16.29 -18.87
C ILE A 159 2.77 -17.20 -20.09
N GLY A 160 3.89 -17.63 -20.68
CA GLY A 160 3.89 -18.54 -21.82
C GLY A 160 3.66 -17.85 -23.17
N GLY A 161 3.91 -16.54 -23.26
CA GLY A 161 3.93 -15.81 -24.53
C GLY A 161 2.55 -15.33 -25.01
N ALA A 162 1.61 -15.11 -24.10
CA ALA A 162 0.32 -14.48 -24.42
C ALA A 162 0.55 -13.13 -25.12
N GLN A 163 -0.30 -12.80 -26.09
CA GLN A 163 -0.14 -11.63 -26.93
C GLN A 163 -0.96 -10.46 -26.39
N LEU A 164 -0.33 -9.30 -26.24
CA LEU A 164 -0.99 -8.04 -25.89
C LEU A 164 -1.54 -7.41 -27.17
N ILE A 165 -2.85 -7.19 -27.22
CA ILE A 165 -3.53 -6.72 -28.43
C ILE A 165 -4.56 -5.61 -28.11
N PRO A 166 -4.80 -4.67 -29.05
CA PRO A 166 -6.02 -3.86 -29.05
C PRO A 166 -7.22 -4.76 -29.38
N LYS A 167 -8.16 -4.91 -28.45
CA LYS A 167 -9.26 -5.88 -28.54
C LYS A 167 -10.53 -5.28 -29.14
N ARG A 168 -10.91 -4.09 -28.67
CA ARG A 168 -12.17 -3.42 -29.02
C ARG A 168 -12.12 -1.95 -28.61
N THR A 169 -13.06 -1.18 -29.15
CA THR A 169 -13.47 0.10 -28.57
C THR A 169 -14.60 -0.11 -27.57
N GLU A 170 -14.65 0.68 -26.51
CA GLU A 170 -15.69 0.61 -25.50
C GLU A 170 -15.92 1.98 -24.86
N THR A 171 -17.19 2.43 -24.81
CA THR A 171 -17.57 3.59 -24.00
C THR A 171 -17.71 3.14 -22.55
N ILE A 172 -16.92 3.72 -21.65
CA ILE A 172 -16.98 3.43 -20.21
C ILE A 172 -17.39 4.66 -19.40
N ASN A 173 -17.93 4.42 -18.22
CA ASN A 173 -18.20 5.44 -17.21
C ASN A 173 -17.27 5.22 -16.02
N THR A 174 -16.50 6.23 -15.67
CA THR A 174 -15.72 6.30 -14.43
C THR A 174 -16.23 7.50 -13.60
N PRO A 175 -15.85 7.61 -12.32
CA PRO A 175 -16.18 8.81 -11.54
C PRO A 175 -15.59 10.11 -12.14
N ALA A 176 -14.51 10.02 -12.92
CA ALA A 176 -13.93 11.16 -13.63
C ALA A 176 -14.75 11.58 -14.88
N GLY A 177 -15.62 10.71 -15.41
CA GLY A 177 -16.48 11.02 -16.53
C GLY A 177 -16.78 9.82 -17.44
N THR A 178 -17.45 10.10 -18.55
CA THR A 178 -17.69 9.13 -19.63
C THR A 178 -16.63 9.31 -20.72
N ALA A 179 -16.05 8.21 -21.20
CA ALA A 179 -15.03 8.26 -22.24
C ALA A 179 -15.12 7.06 -23.21
N ASP A 180 -14.82 7.32 -24.48
CA ASP A 180 -14.69 6.31 -25.53
C ASP A 180 -13.25 5.81 -25.55
N THR A 181 -13.05 4.57 -25.13
CA THR A 181 -11.72 3.98 -24.89
C THR A 181 -11.38 2.91 -25.89
N VAL A 182 -10.09 2.61 -26.01
CA VAL A 182 -9.59 1.37 -26.60
C VAL A 182 -9.25 0.41 -25.47
N VAL A 183 -9.75 -0.83 -25.55
CA VAL A 183 -9.42 -1.89 -24.61
C VAL A 183 -8.23 -2.67 -25.14
N VAL A 184 -7.09 -2.55 -24.48
CA VAL A 184 -5.91 -3.39 -24.73
C VAL A 184 -5.86 -4.51 -23.70
N GLY A 185 -5.39 -5.68 -24.11
CA GLY A 185 -5.39 -6.80 -23.18
C GLY A 185 -4.87 -8.09 -23.76
N TRP A 186 -4.88 -9.13 -22.92
CA TRP A 186 -4.48 -10.49 -23.27
C TRP A 186 -5.39 -11.49 -22.57
N TYR A 187 -5.33 -12.74 -23.02
CA TYR A 187 -6.04 -13.84 -22.38
C TYR A 187 -5.05 -14.82 -21.73
N SER A 188 -5.26 -15.13 -20.45
CA SER A 188 -4.46 -16.09 -19.69
C SER A 188 -5.31 -16.80 -18.63
N GLY A 189 -6.27 -17.60 -19.08
CA GLY A 189 -7.30 -18.22 -18.21
C GLY A 189 -8.45 -17.26 -17.89
N ASN A 190 -8.14 -15.98 -17.71
CA ASN A 190 -9.10 -14.88 -17.65
C ASN A 190 -8.79 -13.82 -18.72
N ASN A 191 -9.76 -12.96 -19.02
CA ASN A 191 -9.52 -11.74 -19.80
C ASN A 191 -8.86 -10.71 -18.88
N ASN A 192 -7.66 -10.27 -19.27
CA ASN A 192 -6.95 -9.17 -18.64
C ASN A 192 -7.10 -7.97 -19.54
N GLU A 193 -7.65 -6.88 -19.00
CA GLU A 193 -8.10 -5.75 -19.80
C GLU A 193 -7.68 -4.44 -19.17
N ILE A 194 -7.20 -3.52 -20.01
CA ILE A 194 -6.75 -2.19 -19.66
C ILE A 194 -7.41 -1.23 -20.67
N TRP A 195 -8.10 -0.22 -20.16
CA TRP A 195 -8.81 0.78 -20.96
C TRP A 195 -7.95 2.03 -21.05
N ILE A 196 -7.60 2.40 -22.28
CA ILE A 196 -6.76 3.55 -22.60
C ILE A 196 -7.51 4.54 -23.49
N LEU A 197 -7.06 5.78 -23.47
CA LEU A 197 -7.58 6.89 -24.26
C LEU A 197 -6.45 7.47 -25.09
N ASP A 198 -6.75 7.78 -26.34
CA ASP A 198 -5.86 8.56 -27.20
C ASP A 198 -5.64 9.96 -26.59
N ASP A 199 -4.44 10.52 -26.80
CA ASP A 199 -4.03 11.82 -26.23
C ASP A 199 -4.17 11.92 -24.69
N PHE A 200 -4.15 10.78 -23.97
CA PHE A 200 -4.29 10.75 -22.51
C PHE A 200 -3.23 9.88 -21.85
N PRO A 201 -2.56 10.36 -20.78
CA PRO A 201 -1.25 9.84 -20.41
C PRO A 201 -1.25 8.50 -19.68
N PHE A 202 -2.33 8.19 -18.95
CA PHE A 202 -2.41 7.00 -18.11
C PHE A 202 -3.69 6.22 -18.42
N PRO A 203 -3.68 4.88 -18.32
CA PRO A 203 -4.89 4.09 -18.49
C PRO A 203 -5.98 4.49 -17.47
N VAL A 204 -7.23 4.58 -17.92
CA VAL A 204 -8.33 5.07 -17.09
C VAL A 204 -9.00 4.00 -16.25
N LYS A 205 -8.80 2.74 -16.61
CA LYS A 205 -9.35 1.57 -15.90
C LYS A 205 -8.54 0.32 -16.25
N ALA A 206 -8.41 -0.61 -15.32
CA ALA A 206 -7.91 -1.96 -15.62
C ALA A 206 -8.53 -2.99 -14.69
N LEU A 207 -8.55 -4.24 -15.17
CA LEU A 207 -8.81 -5.44 -14.39
C LEU A 207 -7.98 -6.59 -14.95
N THR A 208 -7.04 -7.08 -14.16
CA THR A 208 -6.13 -8.15 -14.53
C THR A 208 -6.04 -9.20 -13.42
N TYR A 209 -5.54 -10.37 -13.76
CA TYR A 209 -5.52 -11.56 -12.93
C TYR A 209 -4.14 -12.20 -12.93
N ALA A 210 -3.75 -12.73 -11.77
CA ALA A 210 -2.52 -13.49 -11.65
C ALA A 210 -2.61 -14.78 -12.48
N TRP A 211 -1.49 -15.18 -13.08
CA TRP A 211 -1.46 -16.46 -13.76
C TRP A 211 -1.38 -17.58 -12.73
N VAL A 212 -2.36 -18.48 -12.74
CA VAL A 212 -2.40 -19.65 -11.86
C VAL A 212 -2.55 -20.93 -12.67
N THR A 213 -1.94 -22.01 -12.21
CA THR A 213 -2.03 -23.34 -12.83
C THR A 213 -3.29 -24.11 -12.40
N THR A 214 -3.84 -23.77 -11.24
CA THR A 214 -5.07 -24.36 -10.67
C THR A 214 -5.80 -23.33 -9.81
N GLY A 215 -7.11 -23.53 -9.58
CA GLY A 215 -7.93 -22.64 -8.73
C GLY A 215 -8.49 -21.40 -9.45
N ILE A 216 -9.03 -20.46 -8.67
CA ILE A 216 -9.53 -19.17 -9.16
C ILE A 216 -8.36 -18.19 -9.11
N ALA A 217 -8.02 -17.59 -10.24
CA ALA A 217 -6.98 -16.58 -10.31
C ALA A 217 -7.35 -15.34 -9.46
N PRO A 218 -6.51 -14.92 -8.51
CA PRO A 218 -6.73 -13.66 -7.82
C PRO A 218 -6.53 -12.47 -8.77
N ILE A 219 -7.09 -11.32 -8.39
CA ILE A 219 -6.83 -10.06 -9.09
C ILE A 219 -5.34 -9.74 -8.94
N MET A 220 -4.65 -9.48 -10.05
CA MET A 220 -3.26 -9.02 -10.04
C MET A 220 -3.22 -7.51 -9.80
N TYR A 221 -3.99 -6.75 -10.57
CA TYR A 221 -4.28 -5.35 -10.24
C TYR A 221 -5.62 -4.92 -10.82
N GLN A 222 -6.20 -3.93 -10.15
CA GLN A 222 -7.39 -3.24 -10.59
C GLN A 222 -7.26 -1.76 -10.27
N TYR A 223 -7.59 -0.90 -11.23
CA TYR A 223 -7.68 0.52 -10.96
C TYR A 223 -8.79 1.20 -11.74
N THR A 224 -9.20 2.37 -11.26
CA THR A 224 -10.18 3.23 -11.90
C THR A 224 -9.83 4.69 -11.63
N LEU A 225 -9.77 5.48 -12.68
CA LEU A 225 -9.61 6.94 -12.59
C LEU A 225 -10.86 7.54 -11.95
N LEU A 226 -10.67 8.21 -10.83
CA LEU A 226 -11.72 8.84 -10.02
C LEU A 226 -11.89 10.32 -10.34
N ASP A 227 -10.80 11.04 -10.60
CA ASP A 227 -10.82 12.48 -10.91
C ASP A 227 -9.61 12.83 -11.78
N TYR A 228 -9.79 13.79 -12.69
CA TYR A 228 -8.73 14.35 -13.53
C TYR A 228 -8.96 15.85 -13.71
N LYS A 229 -7.91 16.64 -13.54
CA LYS A 229 -7.93 18.09 -13.75
C LYS A 229 -6.66 18.54 -14.43
N GLU A 230 -6.78 19.46 -15.36
CA GLU A 230 -5.65 20.08 -16.04
C GLU A 230 -5.35 21.46 -15.47
N ASN A 231 -4.12 21.94 -15.73
CA ASN A 231 -3.70 23.31 -15.47
C ASN A 231 -3.84 23.74 -13.98
N ILE A 232 -3.68 22.80 -13.05
CA ILE A 232 -3.62 23.10 -11.62
C ILE A 232 -2.30 23.81 -11.30
N THR A 233 -2.38 25.07 -10.88
CA THR A 233 -1.21 25.90 -10.58
C THR A 233 -0.87 25.96 -9.09
N ASP A 234 -1.89 25.87 -8.23
CA ASP A 234 -1.73 25.85 -6.78
C ASP A 234 -1.62 24.41 -6.29
N ASP A 235 -0.73 24.15 -5.33
CA ASP A 235 -0.55 22.81 -4.76
C ASP A 235 -1.87 22.27 -4.20
N PRO A 236 -2.46 21.22 -4.82
CA PRO A 236 -3.73 20.65 -4.38
C PRO A 236 -3.61 19.88 -3.07
N PHE A 237 -2.38 19.63 -2.59
CA PHE A 237 -2.07 18.86 -1.39
C PHE A 237 -1.58 19.71 -0.23
N LYS A 238 -1.59 21.06 -0.35
CA LYS A 238 -1.06 21.96 0.69
C LYS A 238 -1.67 21.79 2.09
N ASP A 239 -2.95 21.38 2.14
CA ASP A 239 -3.71 21.21 3.39
C ASP A 239 -3.79 19.73 3.81
N VAL A 240 -3.21 18.82 3.02
CA VAL A 240 -3.12 17.40 3.38
C VAL A 240 -2.08 17.26 4.48
N LYS A 241 -2.44 16.54 5.53
CA LYS A 241 -1.51 16.18 6.61
C LYS A 241 -1.22 14.69 6.49
N SER A 242 0.03 14.34 6.22
CA SER A 242 0.47 12.96 6.32
C SER A 242 0.21 12.45 7.73
N THR A 243 -0.29 11.22 7.84
CA THR A 243 -0.05 10.44 9.05
C THR A 243 1.43 10.09 9.04
N ILE A 244 2.17 10.57 10.02
CA ILE A 244 3.56 10.13 10.19
C ILE A 244 3.48 8.66 10.63
N PRO A 245 4.15 7.71 9.94
CA PRO A 245 4.22 6.32 10.38
C PRO A 245 4.63 6.28 11.84
N LYS A 246 3.94 5.49 12.66
CA LYS A 246 4.21 5.40 14.10
C LYS A 246 5.69 5.09 14.31
N GLU A 247 6.24 4.20 13.49
CA GLU A 247 7.63 3.77 13.49
C GLU A 247 8.60 4.95 13.26
N LYS A 248 8.25 5.91 12.40
CA LYS A 248 9.03 7.10 12.12
C LYS A 248 8.93 8.15 13.25
N LEU A 249 7.75 8.29 13.86
CA LEU A 249 7.59 9.09 15.07
C LEU A 249 8.37 8.53 16.25
N LEU A 250 8.52 7.20 16.28
CA LEU A 250 9.20 6.45 17.33
C LEU A 250 10.69 6.25 17.08
N GLU A 251 11.23 6.81 15.98
CA GLU A 251 12.62 6.66 15.54
C GLU A 251 13.08 5.19 15.50
N CYS A 252 12.20 4.31 15.02
CA CYS A 252 12.46 2.89 14.99
C CYS A 252 13.61 2.53 14.04
N PRO A 253 14.45 1.54 14.40
CA PRO A 253 15.50 1.06 13.52
C PRO A 253 14.90 0.42 12.27
N THR A 254 15.42 0.79 11.10
CA THR A 254 15.06 0.20 9.80
C THR A 254 16.06 -0.83 9.31
N GLU A 255 17.25 -0.87 9.92
CA GLU A 255 18.29 -1.85 9.63
C GLU A 255 18.53 -2.77 10.82
N PHE A 256 18.54 -4.07 10.57
CA PHE A 256 18.67 -5.11 11.59
C PHE A 256 20.04 -5.78 11.48
N HIS A 257 20.88 -5.53 12.48
CA HIS A 257 22.24 -6.07 12.61
C HIS A 257 22.40 -6.74 13.98
N ASN A 258 23.49 -7.49 14.18
CA ASN A 258 23.86 -8.09 15.48
C ASN A 258 22.75 -8.98 16.08
N TYR A 259 22.37 -10.04 15.36
CA TYR A 259 21.33 -10.94 15.82
C TYR A 259 21.74 -11.71 17.07
N VAL A 260 20.81 -11.79 18.02
CA VAL A 260 20.87 -12.72 19.16
C VAL A 260 20.37 -14.07 18.68
N SER A 261 21.20 -15.09 18.83
CA SER A 261 20.88 -16.45 18.40
C SER A 261 20.59 -17.35 19.60
N GLY A 262 19.52 -18.13 19.50
CA GLY A 262 19.20 -19.18 20.46
C GLY A 262 18.75 -20.46 19.77
N ARG A 263 18.81 -21.55 20.51
CA ARG A 263 18.44 -22.87 20.01
C ARG A 263 17.94 -23.72 21.17
N GLU A 264 16.67 -24.10 21.12
CA GLU A 264 16.02 -24.85 22.18
C GLU A 264 15.10 -25.93 21.63
N SER A 265 14.94 -27.03 22.38
CA SER A 265 13.93 -28.02 22.07
C SER A 265 12.57 -27.54 22.58
N THR A 266 11.53 -27.81 21.80
CA THR A 266 10.14 -27.62 22.25
C THR A 266 9.88 -28.33 23.58
N ASN A 267 8.94 -27.81 24.36
CA ASN A 267 8.52 -28.39 25.65
C ASN A 267 8.05 -29.86 25.55
N THR A 268 7.57 -30.29 24.38
CA THR A 268 7.18 -31.68 24.06
C THR A 268 8.34 -32.52 23.54
N PHE A 269 9.52 -31.92 23.36
CA PHE A 269 10.70 -32.52 22.74
C PHE A 269 10.38 -33.13 21.36
N SER A 270 9.45 -32.52 20.61
CA SER A 270 9.05 -32.96 19.27
C SER A 270 10.00 -32.43 18.20
N MET A 271 10.50 -31.21 18.38
CA MET A 271 11.40 -30.52 17.45
C MET A 271 12.39 -29.60 18.15
N LEU A 272 13.43 -29.21 17.40
CA LEU A 272 14.44 -28.23 17.78
C LEU A 272 14.15 -26.92 17.04
N ILE A 273 13.96 -25.82 17.77
CA ILE A 273 13.75 -24.48 17.21
C ILE A 273 15.03 -23.70 17.38
N GLN A 274 15.59 -23.22 16.25
CA GLN A 274 16.65 -22.22 16.25
C GLN A 274 16.05 -20.88 15.85
N TYR A 275 16.30 -19.86 16.65
CA TYR A 275 15.80 -18.51 16.40
C TYR A 275 16.96 -17.52 16.40
N ASN A 276 16.83 -16.49 15.59
CA ASN A 276 17.69 -15.32 15.60
C ASN A 276 16.79 -14.08 15.60
N TYR A 277 17.04 -13.12 16.48
CA TYR A 277 16.28 -11.88 16.49
C TYR A 277 17.20 -10.65 16.56
N SER A 278 16.75 -9.54 16.01
CA SER A 278 17.42 -8.23 16.05
C SER A 278 16.38 -7.11 16.13
N PRO A 279 16.65 -6.01 16.85
CA PRO A 279 17.86 -5.74 17.64
C PRO A 279 17.93 -6.56 18.95
N GLU A 280 19.10 -6.62 19.59
CA GLU A 280 19.30 -7.31 20.89
C GLU A 280 18.38 -6.76 21.99
N VAL A 281 18.16 -5.43 21.97
CA VAL A 281 17.23 -4.72 22.86
C VAL A 281 16.22 -3.96 21.99
N PRO A 282 15.08 -4.57 21.65
CA PRO A 282 14.01 -3.90 20.90
C PRO A 282 13.40 -2.75 21.68
N ILE A 283 12.86 -1.80 20.94
CA ILE A 283 12.25 -0.58 21.49
C ILE A 283 10.73 -0.73 21.43
N GLU A 284 10.05 -0.32 22.49
CA GLU A 284 8.58 -0.29 22.56
C GLU A 284 7.97 0.44 21.35
N GLY A 285 6.99 -0.20 20.70
CA GLY A 285 6.32 0.32 19.51
C GLY A 285 7.09 0.16 18.20
N CYS A 286 8.30 -0.40 18.21
CA CYS A 286 9.06 -0.77 17.01
C CYS A 286 8.93 -2.26 16.69
N SER A 287 9.59 -2.72 15.62
CA SER A 287 9.57 -4.13 15.21
C SER A 287 10.85 -4.88 15.56
N ILE A 288 10.71 -6.19 15.73
CA ILE A 288 11.81 -7.15 15.88
C ILE A 288 11.91 -7.97 14.61
N ASP A 289 13.10 -8.03 14.01
CA ASP A 289 13.37 -8.91 12.89
C ASP A 289 13.73 -10.31 13.39
N TRP A 290 12.88 -11.30 13.08
CA TRP A 290 13.01 -12.68 13.50
C TRP A 290 13.33 -13.61 12.34
N LYS A 291 14.28 -14.52 12.55
CA LYS A 291 14.59 -15.64 11.67
C LYS A 291 14.49 -16.93 12.45
N ILE A 292 13.51 -17.76 12.13
CA ILE A 292 13.17 -18.98 12.88
C ILE A 292 13.35 -20.19 11.97
N ASN A 293 14.06 -21.20 12.45
CA ASN A 293 14.27 -22.48 11.79
C ASN A 293 13.67 -23.61 12.64
N PHE A 294 12.74 -24.36 12.08
CA PHE A 294 12.15 -25.56 12.66
C PHE A 294 12.93 -26.78 12.18
N MET A 295 13.57 -27.50 13.09
CA MET A 295 14.52 -28.57 12.76
C MET A 295 14.14 -29.89 13.43
N ASN A 296 14.50 -30.98 12.77
CA ASN A 296 14.37 -32.32 13.33
C ASN A 296 15.26 -32.46 14.58
N LYS A 297 14.71 -33.00 15.66
CA LYS A 297 15.42 -33.16 16.94
C LYS A 297 16.59 -34.15 16.88
N TYR A 298 16.59 -35.08 15.93
CA TYR A 298 17.64 -36.08 15.76
C TYR A 298 18.65 -35.69 14.68
N ASN A 299 18.26 -34.81 13.77
CA ASN A 299 19.03 -34.43 12.60
C ASN A 299 19.01 -32.91 12.43
N GLU A 300 20.01 -32.24 13.00
CA GLU A 300 20.07 -30.77 13.08
C GLU A 300 20.31 -30.06 11.74
N VAL A 301 20.47 -30.81 10.64
CA VAL A 301 20.56 -30.24 9.28
C VAL A 301 19.25 -30.41 8.49
N GLU A 302 18.25 -31.08 9.07
CA GLU A 302 16.97 -31.35 8.43
C GLU A 302 15.91 -30.40 8.97
N PHE A 303 15.40 -29.55 8.09
CA PHE A 303 14.26 -28.68 8.38
C PHE A 303 12.96 -29.46 8.31
N ILE A 304 12.05 -29.14 9.24
CA ILE A 304 10.68 -29.68 9.22
C ILE A 304 9.86 -28.79 8.30
N ASP A 305 9.28 -29.38 7.26
CA ASP A 305 8.42 -28.68 6.31
C ASP A 305 6.97 -28.59 6.80
N GLN A 306 6.18 -27.75 6.12
CA GLN A 306 4.73 -27.65 6.33
C GLN A 306 4.33 -27.40 7.80
N VAL A 307 4.95 -26.40 8.43
CA VAL A 307 4.78 -26.09 9.85
C VAL A 307 3.68 -25.05 10.04
N HIS A 308 2.70 -25.38 10.88
CA HIS A 308 1.72 -24.43 11.40
C HIS A 308 2.20 -23.91 12.75
N TYR A 309 2.41 -22.61 12.86
CA TYR A 309 3.00 -21.97 14.04
C TYR A 309 2.37 -20.61 14.34
N ASP A 310 2.73 -20.02 15.46
CA ASP A 310 2.34 -18.68 15.87
C ASP A 310 3.42 -18.11 16.80
N ILE A 311 3.44 -16.80 16.94
CA ILE A 311 4.27 -16.10 17.92
C ILE A 311 3.33 -15.49 18.94
N TRP A 312 3.35 -16.05 20.15
CA TRP A 312 2.52 -15.59 21.25
C TRP A 312 3.33 -14.73 22.19
N VAL A 313 2.66 -13.77 22.83
CA VAL A 313 3.13 -13.20 24.09
C VAL A 313 2.41 -13.89 25.23
N VAL A 314 3.17 -14.35 26.22
CA VAL A 314 2.64 -15.13 27.34
C VAL A 314 2.91 -14.46 28.69
N ASP A 315 2.03 -14.71 29.66
CA ASP A 315 2.25 -14.31 31.06
C ASP A 315 3.24 -15.24 31.79
N ASP A 316 3.54 -14.94 33.06
CA ASP A 316 4.43 -15.76 33.90
C ASP A 316 3.92 -17.19 34.14
N ALA A 317 2.62 -17.43 33.98
CA ALA A 317 2.01 -18.75 34.08
C ALA A 317 1.95 -19.49 32.73
N GLY A 318 2.43 -18.87 31.64
CA GLY A 318 2.41 -19.42 30.29
C GLY A 318 1.08 -19.28 29.57
N ASN A 319 0.15 -18.47 30.08
CA ASN A 319 -1.10 -18.19 29.39
C ASN A 319 -0.89 -17.18 28.27
N LYS A 320 -1.51 -17.42 27.12
CA LYS A 320 -1.48 -16.52 25.97
C LYS A 320 -2.16 -15.18 26.29
N ILE A 321 -1.42 -14.09 26.13
CA ILE A 321 -1.90 -12.70 26.20
C ILE A 321 -2.23 -12.18 24.80
N ARG A 322 -1.36 -12.44 23.83
CA ARG A 322 -1.46 -11.96 22.43
C ARG A 322 -1.01 -13.04 21.46
N SER A 323 -1.55 -13.02 20.24
CA SER A 323 -1.18 -13.91 19.13
C SER A 323 -0.96 -13.06 17.88
N TYR A 324 0.25 -13.14 17.34
CA TYR A 324 0.56 -12.40 16.13
C TYR A 324 -0.27 -12.86 14.93
N ALA A 325 -0.54 -14.17 14.79
CA ALA A 325 -1.44 -14.67 13.76
C ALA A 325 -2.82 -14.00 13.83
N GLN A 326 -3.37 -13.84 15.03
CA GLN A 326 -4.67 -13.22 15.25
C GLN A 326 -4.66 -11.72 14.95
N ASP A 327 -3.56 -11.02 15.24
CA ASP A 327 -3.41 -9.59 14.93
C ASP A 327 -3.50 -9.32 13.43
N ILE A 328 -2.99 -10.24 12.60
CA ILE A 328 -3.07 -10.18 11.13
C ILE A 328 -4.32 -10.89 10.57
N GLY A 329 -5.29 -11.23 11.41
CA GLY A 329 -6.56 -11.82 11.00
C GLY A 329 -6.49 -13.31 10.58
N ARG A 330 -5.43 -14.02 10.96
CA ARG A 330 -5.22 -15.45 10.68
C ARG A 330 -5.46 -16.32 11.92
N ALA A 331 -5.75 -17.60 11.68
CA ALA A 331 -5.90 -18.59 12.75
C ALA A 331 -4.53 -19.07 13.28
N ASP A 332 -3.59 -19.28 12.37
CA ASP A 332 -2.18 -19.60 12.58
C ASP A 332 -1.33 -19.02 11.43
N LEU A 333 -0.02 -19.12 11.55
CA LEU A 333 0.96 -18.85 10.50
C LEU A 333 1.38 -20.19 9.88
N PHE A 334 1.71 -20.18 8.60
CA PHE A 334 2.15 -21.37 7.87
C PHE A 334 3.52 -21.15 7.23
N ASN A 335 4.38 -22.18 7.23
CA ASN A 335 5.62 -22.19 6.48
C ASN A 335 5.89 -23.55 5.83
N GLY A 336 6.06 -23.54 4.51
CA GLY A 336 6.26 -24.76 3.72
C GLY A 336 7.66 -25.37 3.80
N PHE A 337 8.67 -24.69 4.36
CA PHE A 337 10.09 -25.08 4.25
C PHE A 337 10.83 -25.16 5.58
N GLY A 338 10.15 -24.93 6.71
CA GLY A 338 10.75 -24.92 8.04
C GLY A 338 11.65 -23.73 8.35
N GLN A 339 11.65 -22.70 7.50
CA GLN A 339 12.48 -21.52 7.66
C GLN A 339 11.64 -20.27 7.46
N VAL A 340 11.60 -19.43 8.49
CA VAL A 340 10.74 -18.25 8.58
C VAL A 340 11.59 -17.02 8.76
N HIS A 341 11.22 -15.95 8.06
CA HIS A 341 11.69 -14.59 8.28
C HIS A 341 10.46 -13.71 8.47
N ILE A 342 10.37 -13.04 9.62
CA ILE A 342 9.20 -12.25 10.02
C ILE A 342 9.64 -10.99 10.75
N LEU A 343 9.01 -9.87 10.42
CA LEU A 343 9.17 -8.60 11.12
C LEU A 343 8.01 -8.42 12.09
N LEU A 344 8.25 -8.66 13.38
CA LEU A 344 7.23 -8.72 14.43
C LEU A 344 7.06 -7.35 15.11
N PRO A 345 5.88 -6.71 15.07
CA PRO A 345 5.63 -5.47 15.79
C PRO A 345 5.50 -5.68 17.31
N VAL A 346 6.24 -4.90 18.08
CA VAL A 346 6.20 -4.87 19.55
C VAL A 346 5.05 -3.96 19.98
N GLU A 347 4.03 -4.55 20.61
CA GLU A 347 2.90 -3.82 21.19
C GLU A 347 2.96 -3.79 22.73
N GLU A 348 3.92 -4.53 23.29
CA GLU A 348 4.12 -4.72 24.71
C GLU A 348 4.94 -3.59 25.30
N LYS A 349 4.60 -3.23 26.54
CA LYS A 349 5.32 -2.19 27.27
C LYS A 349 6.76 -2.59 27.59
N ALA A 350 7.60 -1.59 27.81
CA ALA A 350 8.97 -1.77 28.27
C ALA A 350 9.06 -2.75 29.47
N GLY A 351 10.07 -3.63 29.41
CA GLY A 351 10.29 -4.69 30.39
C GLY A 351 10.60 -6.03 29.73
N ILE A 352 10.69 -7.08 30.55
CA ILE A 352 10.94 -8.44 30.07
C ILE A 352 9.64 -9.00 29.52
N VAL A 353 9.64 -9.33 28.22
CA VAL A 353 8.51 -9.93 27.51
C VAL A 353 8.86 -11.36 27.15
N LYS A 354 7.90 -12.28 27.34
CA LYS A 354 8.03 -13.70 27.04
C LYS A 354 7.33 -14.02 25.72
N TYR A 355 8.11 -14.26 24.68
CA TYR A 355 7.61 -14.71 23.38
C TYR A 355 7.62 -16.23 23.32
N ALA A 356 6.46 -16.85 23.12
CA ALA A 356 6.37 -18.27 22.83
C ALA A 356 6.29 -18.49 21.31
N ILE A 357 7.33 -19.10 20.74
CA ILE A 357 7.27 -19.66 19.38
C ILE A 357 6.45 -20.94 19.51
N PHE A 358 5.15 -20.84 19.21
CA PHE A 358 4.20 -21.92 19.38
C PHE A 358 4.00 -22.66 18.07
N VAL A 359 4.12 -23.99 18.09
CA VAL A 359 3.90 -24.85 16.92
C VAL A 359 2.63 -25.65 17.15
N HIS A 360 1.63 -25.40 16.31
CA HIS A 360 0.36 -26.09 16.32
C HIS A 360 0.50 -27.53 15.82
N GLY A 361 1.39 -27.75 14.86
CA GLY A 361 1.61 -29.06 14.24
C GLY A 361 2.17 -28.94 12.83
N THR A 362 2.08 -30.03 12.07
CA THR A 362 2.49 -30.07 10.67
C THR A 362 1.38 -30.58 9.76
N GLY A 363 1.37 -30.16 8.51
CA GLY A 363 0.34 -30.55 7.54
C GLY A 363 0.16 -29.50 6.44
N SER A 364 -0.70 -29.79 5.46
CA SER A 364 -0.98 -28.84 4.39
C SER A 364 -1.62 -27.56 4.93
N GLU A 365 -1.26 -26.41 4.37
CA GLU A 365 -1.73 -25.07 4.79
C GLU A 365 -3.25 -24.96 4.97
N TYR A 366 -4.03 -25.65 4.14
CA TYR A 366 -5.49 -25.57 4.14
C TYR A 366 -6.18 -26.70 4.93
N GLU A 367 -5.41 -27.50 5.65
CA GLU A 367 -5.90 -28.61 6.46
C GLU A 367 -5.68 -28.33 7.94
N VAL A 368 -6.38 -29.09 8.80
CA VAL A 368 -6.12 -29.03 10.24
C VAL A 368 -4.76 -29.68 10.50
N PRO A 369 -3.79 -28.96 11.12
CA PRO A 369 -2.46 -29.50 11.33
C PRO A 369 -2.48 -30.72 12.25
N ASN A 370 -1.61 -31.70 11.98
CA ASN A 370 -1.38 -32.83 12.86
C ASN A 370 -0.58 -32.35 14.10
N PRO A 371 -1.15 -32.43 15.31
CA PRO A 371 -0.53 -31.88 16.52
C PRO A 371 0.61 -32.75 17.08
N GLU A 372 0.95 -33.87 16.46
CA GLU A 372 2.01 -34.78 16.94
C GLU A 372 3.37 -34.09 17.14
N LEU A 373 3.71 -33.14 16.25
CA LEU A 373 4.91 -32.33 16.37
C LEU A 373 4.68 -31.00 17.12
N GLY A 374 3.49 -30.76 17.63
CA GLY A 374 3.16 -29.52 18.35
C GLY A 374 3.96 -29.34 19.64
N GLY A 375 4.19 -28.08 20.01
CA GLY A 375 4.98 -27.70 21.17
C GLY A 375 5.37 -26.23 21.11
N TYR A 376 6.15 -25.74 22.07
CA TYR A 376 6.62 -24.36 22.06
C TYR A 376 8.01 -24.18 22.68
N VAL A 377 8.65 -23.06 22.34
CA VAL A 377 9.86 -22.53 22.99
C VAL A 377 9.56 -21.13 23.49
N ILE A 378 9.99 -20.81 24.71
CA ILE A 378 9.84 -19.46 25.29
C ILE A 378 11.16 -18.72 25.16
N VAL A 379 11.11 -17.52 24.60
CA VAL A 379 12.24 -16.61 24.46
C VAL A 379 11.92 -15.35 25.27
N GLU A 380 12.76 -15.05 26.25
CA GLU A 380 12.66 -13.82 27.04
C GLU A 380 13.45 -12.70 26.36
N ILE A 381 12.80 -11.58 26.09
CA ILE A 381 13.43 -10.42 25.45
C ILE A 381 13.16 -9.18 26.29
N GLU A 382 14.21 -8.44 26.60
CA GLU A 382 14.11 -7.14 27.26
C GLU A 382 13.75 -6.06 26.23
N ILE A 383 12.57 -5.46 26.41
CA ILE A 383 12.07 -4.36 25.60
C ILE A 383 12.42 -3.04 26.30
N ALA A 384 13.13 -2.16 25.61
CA ALA A 384 13.47 -0.81 26.08
C ALA A 384 12.28 0.15 25.96
N GLU A 385 12.17 1.07 26.91
CA GLU A 385 11.18 2.16 26.88
C GLU A 385 11.44 3.10 25.70
N ASN A 386 10.38 3.39 24.95
CA ASN A 386 10.40 4.44 23.94
C ASN A 386 9.84 5.73 24.52
N LEU A 387 10.73 6.71 24.79
CA LEU A 387 10.32 8.00 25.35
C LEU A 387 9.39 8.77 24.40
N LEU A 388 9.55 8.61 23.09
CA LEU A 388 8.71 9.26 22.08
C LEU A 388 7.28 8.69 22.09
N LEU A 389 7.14 7.38 22.32
CA LEU A 389 5.82 6.75 22.46
C LEU A 389 5.08 7.31 23.66
N ARG A 390 5.77 7.46 24.79
CA ARG A 390 5.20 8.04 26.00
C ARG A 390 4.77 9.49 25.79
N GLU A 391 5.50 10.27 25.00
CA GLU A 391 5.13 11.65 24.68
C GLU A 391 3.89 11.72 23.78
N LEU A 392 3.79 10.84 22.78
CA LEU A 392 2.61 10.74 21.90
C LEU A 392 1.34 10.33 22.67
N ASP A 393 1.45 9.36 23.57
CA ASP A 393 0.33 8.92 24.42
C ASP A 393 -0.16 10.05 25.35
N ASN A 394 0.76 10.91 25.80
CA ASN A 394 0.41 12.07 26.64
C ASN A 394 -0.24 13.21 25.84
N ASP A 395 0.11 13.40 24.57
CA ASP A 395 -0.48 14.44 23.70
C ASP A 395 -1.89 14.07 23.19
N MET A 396 -2.21 12.76 23.13
CA MET A 396 -3.56 12.28 22.79
C MET A 396 -4.59 12.37 23.93
N SER A 397 -4.15 12.63 25.16
CA SER A 397 -5.04 13.05 26.24
C SER A 397 -5.20 14.56 26.21
N TYR A 398 -6.04 15.08 25.30
CA TYR A 398 -6.54 16.45 25.48
C TYR A 398 -7.13 16.53 26.89
N PRO A 399 -6.62 17.39 27.78
CA PRO A 399 -7.23 17.53 29.08
C PRO A 399 -8.66 18.03 28.85
N GLU A 400 -9.64 17.17 29.14
CA GLU A 400 -11.04 17.44 28.84
C GLU A 400 -11.42 18.79 29.42
N ILE A 401 -11.88 19.71 28.56
CA ILE A 401 -12.40 21.00 29.03
C ILE A 401 -13.55 20.70 30.01
N PRO A 402 -13.42 21.03 31.30
CA PRO A 402 -14.44 20.69 32.28
C PRO A 402 -15.80 21.27 31.87
N SER A 403 -16.87 20.50 32.05
CA SER A 403 -18.20 20.89 31.60
C SER A 403 -18.67 22.22 32.19
N TRP A 404 -18.19 22.58 33.39
CA TRP A 404 -18.50 23.86 34.02
C TRP A 404 -17.93 25.07 33.25
N ILE A 405 -16.81 24.92 32.53
CA ILE A 405 -16.27 25.98 31.66
C ILE A 405 -17.23 26.26 30.51
N LYS A 406 -17.82 25.22 29.90
CA LYS A 406 -18.81 25.36 28.84
C LYS A 406 -20.07 26.07 29.34
N ASN A 407 -20.52 25.74 30.55
CA ASN A 407 -21.65 26.41 31.20
C ASN A 407 -21.34 27.89 31.47
N ASN A 408 -20.17 28.20 32.02
CA ASN A 408 -19.74 29.58 32.28
C ASN A 408 -19.62 30.39 30.98
N ALA A 409 -19.11 29.82 29.89
CA ALA A 409 -19.04 30.47 28.59
C ALA A 409 -20.45 30.80 28.04
N GLY A 410 -21.41 29.87 28.18
CA GLY A 410 -22.80 30.10 27.81
C GLY A 410 -23.47 31.20 28.63
N TRP A 411 -23.23 31.23 29.94
CA TRP A 411 -23.73 32.30 30.82
C TRP A 411 -23.08 33.65 30.54
N TRP A 412 -21.79 33.67 30.20
CA TRP A 412 -21.10 34.90 29.82
C TRP A 412 -21.64 35.46 28.50
N ALA A 413 -21.81 34.61 27.49
CA ALA A 413 -22.42 35.01 26.21
C ALA A 413 -23.86 35.50 26.35
N ALA A 414 -24.61 34.98 27.33
CA ALA A 414 -25.96 35.41 27.67
C ALA A 414 -26.00 36.66 28.59
N GLY A 415 -24.85 37.21 29.00
CA GLY A 415 -24.74 38.35 29.91
C GLY A 415 -25.14 38.05 31.37
N GLN A 416 -25.20 36.77 31.75
CA GLN A 416 -25.60 36.31 33.08
C GLN A 416 -24.45 36.28 34.10
N ILE A 417 -23.20 36.21 33.62
CA ILE A 417 -22.01 36.40 34.44
C ILE A 417 -21.13 37.50 33.82
N GLY A 418 -20.39 38.21 34.67
CA GLY A 418 -19.47 39.27 34.24
C GLY A 418 -18.12 38.72 33.74
N ASP A 419 -17.37 39.60 33.07
CA ASP A 419 -16.08 39.28 32.47
C ASP A 419 -15.08 38.67 33.47
N ASP A 420 -15.05 39.18 34.71
CA ASP A 420 -14.17 38.67 35.77
C ASP A 420 -14.40 37.17 36.07
N SER A 421 -15.66 36.73 36.07
CA SER A 421 -16.03 35.32 36.32
C SER A 421 -15.70 34.42 35.12
N PHE A 422 -15.77 34.95 33.91
CA PHE A 422 -15.37 34.23 32.71
C PHE A 422 -13.84 34.12 32.60
N ILE A 423 -13.11 35.20 32.91
CA ILE A 423 -11.64 35.24 32.94
C ILE A 423 -11.09 34.21 33.94
N GLN A 424 -11.72 34.00 35.09
CA GLN A 424 -11.31 32.95 36.03
C GLN A 424 -11.41 31.54 35.42
N GLY A 425 -12.41 31.29 34.57
CA GLY A 425 -12.52 30.05 33.79
C GLY A 425 -11.35 29.90 32.82
N ILE A 426 -10.99 30.95 32.10
CA ILE A 426 -9.84 30.94 31.17
C ILE A 426 -8.51 30.78 31.93
N GLN A 427 -8.34 31.46 33.07
CA GLN A 427 -7.16 31.33 33.93
C GLN A 427 -7.00 29.90 34.46
N PHE A 428 -8.10 29.23 34.80
CA PHE A 428 -8.08 27.82 35.16
C PHE A 428 -7.58 26.96 33.99
N LEU A 429 -8.09 27.17 32.77
CA LEU A 429 -7.64 26.43 31.59
C LEU A 429 -6.14 26.64 31.31
N ILE A 430 -5.62 27.85 31.51
CA ILE A 430 -4.18 28.15 31.36
C ILE A 430 -3.37 27.46 32.47
N LYS A 431 -3.83 27.52 33.71
CA LYS A 431 -3.15 26.94 34.88
C LYS A 431 -3.03 25.42 34.78
N GLU A 432 -4.08 24.75 34.30
CA GLU A 432 -4.11 23.30 34.11
C GLU A 432 -3.48 22.86 32.78
N ASN A 433 -2.79 23.76 32.07
CA ASN A 433 -2.20 23.53 30.73
C ASN A 433 -3.20 23.02 29.67
N ILE A 434 -4.50 23.30 29.84
CA ILE A 434 -5.55 23.01 28.84
C ILE A 434 -5.46 24.02 27.68
N ILE A 435 -5.14 25.29 27.97
CA ILE A 435 -4.79 26.30 26.98
C ILE A 435 -3.31 26.64 27.12
N LYS A 436 -2.54 26.49 26.05
CA LYS A 436 -1.15 26.93 25.96
C LYS A 436 -1.08 28.29 25.27
N ILE A 437 -0.50 29.28 25.94
CA ILE A 437 -0.17 30.58 25.33
C ILE A 437 1.27 30.47 24.82
N THR A 438 1.43 30.39 23.50
CA THR A 438 2.73 30.44 22.81
C THR A 438 3.05 31.82 22.30
#